data_AF-C4V6N7-F1
#
_entry.id   AF-C4V6N7-F1
#
_cell.length_a   1.000
_cell.length_b   1.000
_cell.length_c   1.000
_cell.angle_alpha   90.00
_cell.angle_beta   90.00
_cell.angle_gamma   90.00
#
_symmetry.space_group_name_H-M   'P 1'
#
loop_
_entity.id
_entity.type
_entity.pdbx_description
1 polymer ?
#
loop_
_entity_poly.entity_id
_entity_poly.type
_entity_poly.pdbx_seq_one_letter_code
_entity_poly.pdbx_strand_id
1 'polypeptide(L)'
;MNQHPYFNHNNIPYPMPQQYQPPILRSTDRLLPVANIGKIMKRPIPKEAKVAKEAKELMQKSASEFIAIVTCRAREICEGESRKTVTGDDLIRAMEDLDMGVYAELGRKYFLQYKDFVQADRKQKPLKTSFDFMEFH
;
A
#
# COMPACT_ATOMS: atom_id res chain seq x y z
N MET A 1 42.25 -21.48 -24.00
CA MET A 1 41.49 -22.62 -23.45
C MET A 1 40.18 -22.08 -22.91
N ASN A 2 39.11 -22.20 -23.68
CA ASN A 2 37.77 -21.71 -23.32
C ASN A 2 37.12 -22.72 -22.37
N GLN A 3 37.07 -22.42 -21.08
CA GLN A 3 36.22 -23.19 -20.17
C GLN A 3 34.78 -22.69 -20.34
N HIS A 4 33.87 -23.59 -20.71
CA HIS A 4 32.45 -23.27 -20.80
C HIS A 4 31.94 -22.83 -19.42
N PRO A 5 31.20 -21.71 -19.30
CA PRO A 5 30.81 -21.11 -18.01
C PRO A 5 29.91 -21.98 -17.11
N TYR A 6 29.54 -23.18 -17.58
CA TYR A 6 28.64 -24.09 -16.89
C TYR A 6 29.34 -25.32 -16.29
N PHE A 7 30.63 -25.54 -16.57
CA PHE A 7 31.37 -26.71 -16.09
C PHE A 7 32.65 -26.28 -15.38
N ASN A 8 32.99 -26.96 -14.28
CA ASN A 8 34.24 -26.73 -13.58
C ASN A 8 35.43 -27.43 -14.28
N HIS A 9 36.63 -27.23 -13.76
CA HIS A 9 37.88 -27.83 -14.27
C HIS A 9 37.88 -29.37 -14.32
N ASN A 10 36.95 -30.03 -13.63
CA ASN A 10 36.74 -31.48 -13.63
C ASN A 10 35.57 -31.91 -14.54
N ASN A 11 35.08 -31.01 -15.39
CA ASN A 11 33.93 -31.19 -16.28
C ASN A 11 32.61 -31.52 -15.56
N ILE A 12 32.49 -31.13 -14.29
CA ILE A 12 31.26 -31.28 -13.50
C ILE A 12 30.44 -30.00 -13.68
N PRO A 13 29.14 -30.10 -14.02
CA PRO A 13 28.30 -28.92 -14.14
C PRO A 13 28.19 -28.22 -12.78
N TYR A 14 28.34 -26.89 -12.77
CA TYR A 14 28.01 -26.13 -11.58
C TYR A 14 26.52 -26.32 -11.29
N PRO A 15 26.12 -26.56 -10.03
CA PRO A 15 24.71 -26.58 -9.67
C PRO A 15 24.14 -25.21 -9.99
N MET A 16 23.27 -25.15 -11.01
CA MET A 16 22.57 -23.93 -11.37
C MET A 16 21.83 -23.44 -10.12
N PRO A 17 22.03 -22.20 -9.67
CA PRO A 17 21.17 -21.65 -8.65
C PRO A 17 19.73 -21.78 -9.15
N GLN A 18 18.87 -22.41 -8.34
CA GLN A 18 17.44 -22.51 -8.64
C GLN A 18 17.00 -21.12 -9.10
N GLN A 19 16.48 -21.03 -10.33
CA GLN A 19 15.99 -19.78 -10.90
C GLN A 19 15.21 -19.06 -9.81
N TYR A 20 15.51 -17.78 -9.58
CA TYR A 20 14.78 -16.95 -8.63
C TYR A 20 13.33 -16.89 -9.09
N GLN A 21 12.53 -17.86 -8.69
CA GLN A 21 11.10 -17.85 -8.84
C GLN A 21 10.62 -16.92 -7.73
N PRO A 22 10.15 -15.71 -8.05
CA PRO A 22 9.54 -14.89 -7.02
C PRO A 22 8.44 -15.75 -6.38
N PRO A 23 8.30 -15.72 -5.03
CA PRO A 23 7.27 -16.48 -4.37
C PRO A 23 5.94 -16.22 -5.08
N ILE A 24 5.27 -17.29 -5.51
CA ILE A 24 3.93 -17.16 -6.09
C ILE A 24 3.02 -16.68 -4.95
N LEU A 25 2.87 -15.36 -4.85
CA LEU A 25 1.98 -14.72 -3.89
C LEU A 25 0.56 -15.18 -4.21
N ARG A 26 -0.04 -15.93 -3.29
CA ARG A 26 -1.41 -16.41 -3.46
C ARG A 26 -2.33 -15.20 -3.52
N SER A 27 -3.44 -15.31 -4.22
CA SER A 27 -4.44 -14.23 -4.28
C SER A 27 -4.92 -13.78 -2.90
N THR A 28 -4.96 -14.71 -1.94
CA THR A 28 -5.29 -14.46 -0.53
C THR A 28 -4.25 -13.64 0.22
N ASP A 29 -2.97 -13.72 -0.16
CA ASP A 29 -1.88 -13.00 0.51
C ASP A 29 -1.96 -11.48 0.26
N ARG A 30 -2.75 -11.07 -0.74
CA ARG A 30 -3.03 -9.67 -1.09
C ARG A 30 -4.28 -9.11 -0.40
N LEU A 31 -5.01 -9.92 0.36
CA LEU A 31 -6.26 -9.52 1.02
C LEU A 31 -5.98 -8.94 2.41
N LEU A 32 -6.63 -7.81 2.72
CA LEU A 32 -6.62 -7.28 4.09
C LEU A 32 -7.36 -8.22 5.05
N PRO A 33 -7.03 -8.28 6.34
CA PRO A 33 -7.75 -9.13 7.29
C PRO A 33 -9.26 -8.82 7.32
N VAL A 34 -10.10 -9.83 7.07
CA VAL A 34 -11.57 -9.67 7.01
C VAL A 34 -12.16 -9.08 8.30
N ALA A 35 -11.54 -9.35 9.44
CA ALA A 35 -11.92 -8.76 10.72
C ALA A 35 -11.76 -7.22 10.75
N ASN A 36 -10.69 -6.70 10.13
CA ASN A 36 -10.45 -5.26 10.06
C ASN A 36 -11.45 -4.57 9.12
N ILE A 37 -11.74 -5.21 7.97
CA ILE A 37 -12.80 -4.76 7.05
C ILE A 37 -14.15 -4.70 7.77
N GLY A 38 -14.52 -5.78 8.48
CA GLY A 38 -15.78 -5.83 9.22
C GLY A 38 -15.89 -4.76 10.31
N LYS A 39 -14.81 -4.42 11.00
CA LYS A 39 -14.78 -3.33 12.00
C LYS A 39 -15.04 -1.96 11.36
N ILE A 40 -14.41 -1.68 10.21
CA ILE A 40 -14.59 -0.40 9.50
C ILE A 40 -16.02 -0.29 8.96
N MET A 41 -16.51 -1.34 8.28
CA MET A 41 -17.88 -1.39 7.76
C MET A 41 -18.95 -1.22 8.84
N LYS A 42 -18.64 -1.56 10.10
CA LYS A 42 -19.55 -1.40 11.23
C LYS A 42 -19.60 0.02 11.81
N ARG A 43 -18.59 0.87 11.58
CA ARG A 43 -18.54 2.24 12.13
C ARG A 43 -19.73 3.12 11.74
N PRO A 44 -20.19 3.15 10.46
CA PRO A 44 -21.26 4.05 10.06
C PRO A 44 -22.67 3.48 10.30
N ILE A 45 -22.82 2.26 10.84
CA ILE A 45 -24.13 1.63 11.01
C ILE A 45 -24.44 1.36 12.50
N PRO A 46 -25.73 1.22 12.87
CA PRO A 46 -26.13 0.94 14.25
C PRO A 46 -25.43 -0.28 14.86
N LYS A 47 -25.26 -0.28 16.18
CA LYS A 47 -24.52 -1.31 16.90
C LYS A 47 -25.17 -2.69 16.74
N GLU A 48 -26.49 -2.75 16.67
CA GLU A 48 -27.33 -3.94 16.57
C GLU A 48 -27.35 -4.52 15.14
N ALA A 49 -27.07 -3.69 14.12
CA ALA A 49 -27.09 -4.10 12.73
C ALA A 49 -25.98 -5.13 12.42
N LYS A 50 -26.24 -6.11 11.55
CA LYS A 50 -25.23 -7.11 11.16
C LYS A 50 -24.77 -6.88 9.73
N VAL A 51 -23.47 -7.05 9.48
CA VAL A 51 -22.91 -7.07 8.13
C VAL A 51 -22.76 -8.53 7.71
N ALA A 52 -23.36 -8.90 6.59
CA ALA A 52 -23.29 -10.24 6.02
C ALA A 52 -21.84 -10.67 5.73
N LYS A 53 -21.58 -11.97 5.70
CA LYS A 53 -20.24 -12.51 5.44
C LYS A 53 -19.79 -12.16 4.01
N GLU A 54 -20.68 -12.36 3.05
CA GLU A 54 -20.48 -12.12 1.62
C GLU A 54 -20.16 -10.64 1.37
N ALA A 55 -20.83 -9.72 2.08
CA ALA A 55 -20.55 -8.30 2.00
C ALA A 55 -19.14 -7.94 2.51
N LYS A 56 -18.66 -8.60 3.57
CA LYS A 56 -17.29 -8.39 4.07
C LYS A 56 -16.25 -8.93 3.08
N GLU A 57 -16.50 -10.09 2.48
CA GLU A 57 -15.60 -10.69 1.48
C GLU A 57 -15.54 -9.85 0.20
N LEU A 58 -16.69 -9.30 -0.24
CA LEU A 58 -16.72 -8.37 -1.37
C LEU A 58 -15.92 -7.11 -1.06
N MET A 59 -16.18 -6.46 0.08
CA MET A 59 -15.44 -5.27 0.48
C MET A 59 -13.95 -5.52 0.71
N GLN A 60 -13.58 -6.71 1.18
CA GLN A 60 -12.17 -7.11 1.31
C GLN A 60 -11.47 -7.14 -0.04
N LYS A 61 -12.10 -7.73 -1.06
CA LYS A 61 -11.57 -7.74 -2.43
C LYS A 61 -11.50 -6.33 -3.02
N SER A 62 -12.58 -5.55 -2.89
CA SER A 62 -12.64 -4.18 -3.39
C SER A 62 -11.62 -3.26 -2.71
N ALA A 63 -11.35 -3.44 -1.41
CA ALA A 63 -10.33 -2.66 -0.71
C ALA A 63 -8.90 -2.98 -1.21
N SER A 64 -8.61 -4.27 -1.47
CA SER A 64 -7.34 -4.67 -2.06
C SER A 64 -7.18 -4.16 -3.49
N GLU A 65 -8.25 -4.20 -4.28
CA GLU A 65 -8.27 -3.65 -5.64
C GLU A 65 -8.13 -2.13 -5.62
N PHE A 66 -8.77 -1.44 -4.68
CA PHE A 66 -8.62 0.00 -4.49
C PHE A 66 -7.16 0.40 -4.26
N ILE A 67 -6.45 -0.31 -3.37
CA ILE A 67 -5.01 -0.08 -3.15
C ILE A 67 -4.23 -0.28 -4.45
N ALA A 68 -4.53 -1.34 -5.20
CA ALA A 68 -3.88 -1.61 -6.47
C ALA A 68 -4.13 -0.50 -7.50
N ILE A 69 -5.38 -0.07 -7.68
CA ILE A 69 -5.78 0.98 -8.63
C ILE A 69 -5.05 2.30 -8.32
N VAL A 70 -5.14 2.77 -7.07
CA VAL A 70 -4.52 4.05 -6.68
C VAL A 70 -3.00 3.98 -6.83
N THR A 71 -2.38 2.85 -6.42
CA THR A 71 -0.93 2.67 -6.54
C THR A 71 -0.48 2.60 -8.00
N CYS A 72 -1.26 1.95 -8.86
CA CYS A 72 -1.00 1.88 -10.30
C CYS A 72 -1.11 3.26 -10.95
N ARG A 73 -2.16 4.03 -10.67
CA ARG A 73 -2.30 5.39 -11.21
C ARG A 73 -1.19 6.32 -10.71
N ALA A 74 -0.82 6.25 -9.43
CA ALA A 74 0.29 7.03 -8.89
C ALA A 74 1.64 6.63 -9.53
N ARG A 75 1.81 5.36 -9.87
CA ARG A 75 2.97 4.89 -10.63
C ARG A 75 2.99 5.49 -12.04
N GLU A 76 1.87 5.49 -12.75
CA GLU A 76 1.78 6.09 -14.10
C GLU A 76 2.19 7.57 -14.08
N ILE A 77 1.72 8.33 -13.09
CA ILE A 77 2.09 9.74 -12.87
C ILE A 77 3.61 9.87 -12.59
N CYS A 78 4.14 9.04 -11.70
CA CYS A 78 5.56 9.04 -11.34
C CYS A 78 6.46 8.72 -12.55
N GLU A 79 6.09 7.70 -13.33
CA GLU A 79 6.82 7.28 -14.53
C GLU A 79 6.73 8.33 -15.64
N GLY A 80 5.57 8.98 -15.80
CA GLY A 80 5.38 10.10 -16.73
C GLY A 80 6.32 11.29 -16.45
N GLU A 81 6.74 11.46 -15.19
CA GLU A 81 7.73 12.46 -14.77
C GLU A 81 9.18 11.93 -14.74
N SER A 82 9.44 10.76 -15.33
CA SER A 82 10.76 10.10 -15.32
C SER A 82 11.32 9.83 -13.93
N ARG A 83 10.46 9.71 -12.91
CA ARG A 83 10.86 9.36 -11.54
C ARG A 83 10.71 7.86 -11.32
N LYS A 84 11.60 7.30 -10.48
CA LYS A 84 11.60 5.88 -10.09
C LYS A 84 10.95 5.62 -8.73
N THR A 85 10.59 6.68 -8.00
CA THR A 85 10.06 6.60 -6.65
C THR A 85 8.74 7.33 -6.57
N VAL A 86 7.69 6.56 -6.28
CA VAL A 86 6.35 7.07 -6.01
C VAL A 86 6.36 7.83 -4.68
N THR A 87 5.78 9.02 -4.68
CA THR A 87 5.72 9.94 -3.54
C THR A 87 4.29 10.11 -3.03
N GLY A 88 4.12 10.78 -1.88
CA GLY A 88 2.79 11.11 -1.35
C GLY A 88 2.00 12.04 -2.29
N ASP A 89 2.68 12.97 -2.94
CA ASP A 89 2.07 13.88 -3.93
C ASP A 89 1.51 13.12 -5.15
N ASP A 90 2.15 12.01 -5.55
CA ASP A 90 1.64 11.14 -6.63
C ASP A 90 0.34 10.44 -6.25
N LEU A 91 0.25 9.97 -5.00
CA LEU A 91 -0.98 9.34 -4.49
C LEU A 91 -2.13 10.34 -4.41
N ILE A 92 -1.84 11.58 -4.00
CA ILE A 92 -2.83 12.65 -3.93
C ILE A 92 -3.37 12.97 -5.32
N ARG A 93 -2.48 13.18 -6.31
CA ARG A 93 -2.89 13.44 -7.70
C ARG A 93 -3.61 12.26 -8.33
N ALA A 94 -3.16 11.04 -8.06
CA ALA A 94 -3.87 9.84 -8.50
C ALA A 94 -5.31 9.79 -8.00
N MET A 95 -5.56 10.21 -6.75
CA MET A 95 -6.93 10.30 -6.22
C MET A 95 -7.74 11.42 -6.89
N GLU A 96 -7.13 12.53 -7.31
CA GLU A 96 -7.81 13.56 -8.10
C GLU A 96 -8.19 13.03 -9.49
N ASP A 97 -7.26 12.36 -10.18
CA ASP A 97 -7.48 11.76 -11.51
C ASP A 97 -8.50 10.61 -11.52
N LEU A 98 -8.79 10.03 -10.36
CA LEU A 98 -9.79 8.97 -10.16
C LEU A 98 -11.14 9.54 -9.68
N ASP A 99 -11.35 10.86 -9.76
CA ASP A 99 -12.56 11.56 -9.29
C ASP A 99 -12.84 11.39 -7.79
N MET A 100 -11.79 11.19 -6.99
CA MET A 100 -11.86 11.02 -5.54
C MET A 100 -11.44 12.28 -4.78
N GLY A 101 -11.88 13.46 -5.23
CA GLY A 101 -11.41 14.76 -4.76
C GLY A 101 -11.47 14.97 -3.23
N VAL A 102 -12.54 14.50 -2.56
CA VAL A 102 -12.66 14.57 -1.09
C VAL A 102 -11.56 13.77 -0.39
N TYR A 103 -11.19 12.60 -0.94
CA TYR A 103 -10.11 11.78 -0.39
C TYR A 103 -8.73 12.35 -0.71
N ALA A 104 -8.56 13.00 -1.88
CA ALA A 104 -7.33 13.72 -2.21
C ALA A 104 -7.07 14.89 -1.24
N GLU A 105 -8.10 15.66 -0.90
CA GLU A 105 -8.01 16.73 0.09
C GLU A 105 -7.65 16.20 1.48
N LEU A 106 -8.33 15.13 1.92
CA LEU A 106 -8.01 14.47 3.19
C LEU A 106 -6.56 13.96 3.19
N GLY A 107 -6.12 13.36 2.08
CA GLY A 107 -4.75 12.91 1.86
C GLY A 107 -3.71 14.04 2.00
N ARG A 108 -3.97 15.21 1.39
CA ARG A 108 -3.11 16.40 1.54
C ARG A 108 -2.96 16.82 2.99
N LYS A 109 -4.07 16.89 3.73
CA LYS A 109 -4.05 17.29 5.15
C LYS A 109 -3.20 16.34 5.97
N TYR A 110 -3.40 15.03 5.83
CA TYR A 110 -2.59 14.03 6.52
C TYR A 110 -1.13 14.05 6.09
N PHE A 111 -0.84 14.24 4.80
CA PHE A 111 0.53 14.29 4.30
C PHE A 111 1.31 15.48 4.87
N LEU A 112 0.68 16.66 4.95
CA LEU A 112 1.29 17.84 5.56
C LEU A 112 1.59 17.61 7.04
N GLN A 113 0.62 17.09 7.79
CA GLN A 113 0.80 16.75 9.21
C GLN A 113 1.90 15.70 9.42
N TYR A 114 1.98 14.69 8.55
CA TYR A 114 3.04 13.70 8.59
C TYR A 114 4.43 14.32 8.36
N LYS A 115 4.56 15.24 7.40
CA LYS A 115 5.82 15.97 7.16
C LYS A 115 6.23 16.81 8.36
N ASP A 116 5.29 17.46 9.02
CA ASP A 116 5.56 18.24 10.25
C ASP A 116 5.97 17.32 11.40
N PHE A 117 5.28 16.18 11.56
CA PHE A 117 5.60 15.16 12.55
C PHE A 117 7.02 14.61 12.37
N VAL A 118 7.38 14.18 11.15
CA VAL A 118 8.74 13.67 10.86
C VAL A 118 9.82 14.72 11.11
N GLN A 119 9.51 16.01 10.87
CA GLN A 119 10.42 17.11 11.18
C GLN A 119 10.54 17.40 12.68
N ALA A 120 9.47 17.23 13.46
CA ALA A 120 9.45 17.42 14.90
C ALA A 120 10.13 16.27 15.66
N ASP A 121 9.96 15.03 15.19
CA ASP A 121 10.61 13.83 15.72
C ASP A 121 12.14 13.90 15.58
N ARG A 122 12.62 14.36 14.41
CA ARG A 122 14.04 14.71 14.19
C ARG A 122 14.58 15.79 15.14
N LYS A 123 13.70 16.52 15.83
CA LYS A 123 14.03 17.61 16.77
C LYS A 123 13.73 17.27 18.25
N GLN A 124 13.49 15.99 18.61
CA GLN A 124 13.22 15.55 20.00
C GLN A 124 12.16 16.38 20.75
N LYS A 125 11.01 16.68 20.13
CA LYS A 125 9.85 17.23 20.88
C LYS A 125 8.87 16.12 21.26
N PRO A 126 8.30 16.12 22.48
CA PRO A 126 7.42 15.06 22.95
C PRO A 126 6.14 14.98 22.10
N LEU A 127 5.77 13.74 21.75
CA LEU A 127 4.70 13.39 20.81
C LEU A 127 3.31 13.71 21.39
N LYS A 128 2.41 14.23 20.54
CA LYS A 128 0.94 14.12 20.72
C LYS A 128 0.43 12.99 19.83
N THR A 129 -0.46 12.16 20.36
CA THR A 129 -0.86 10.91 19.68
C THR A 129 -1.98 11.17 18.66
N SER A 130 -2.09 10.31 17.63
CA SER A 130 -3.10 10.37 16.56
C SER A 130 -4.56 10.47 17.06
N PHE A 131 -4.85 10.01 18.27
CA PHE A 131 -6.17 10.12 18.90
C PHE A 131 -6.47 11.50 19.53
N ASP A 132 -5.47 12.33 19.83
CA ASP A 132 -5.67 13.66 20.44
C ASP A 132 -6.20 14.71 19.44
N PHE A 133 -6.17 14.40 18.14
CA PHE A 133 -6.49 15.36 17.07
C PHE A 133 -7.81 15.10 16.34
N MET A 134 -8.51 13.99 16.66
CA MET A 134 -9.83 13.70 16.10
C MET A 134 -10.99 14.30 16.91
N GLU A 135 -10.72 14.99 18.02
CA GLU A 135 -11.71 15.89 18.62
C GLU A 135 -11.72 17.24 17.89
N PHE A 136 -12.63 17.36 16.92
CA PHE A 136 -13.22 18.65 16.57
C PHE A 136 -14.74 18.45 16.53
N HIS A 137 -15.45 19.28 17.30
CA HIS A 137 -16.90 19.42 17.31
C HIS A 137 -17.46 19.82 15.94
#